data_AF-A0A8J8GTS3-F1
#
_entry.id   AF-A0A8J8GTS3-F1
#
_cell.length_a   1.000
_cell.length_b   1.000
_cell.length_c   1.000
_cell.angle_alpha   90.00
_cell.angle_beta   90.00
_cell.angle_gamma   90.00
#
_symmetry.space_group_name_H-M   'P 1'
#
loop_
_entity.id
_entity.type
_entity.pdbx_description
1 polymer ?
#
loop_
_entity_poly.entity_id
_entity_poly.type
_entity_poly.pdbx_seq_one_letter_code
_entity_poly.pdbx_strand_id
1 'polypeptide(L)' 'LLAGVRTALTDDLDTPKALALVDEWVDGALSGEGDDADAPDLMSSTVDALLGVYL' A
#
# COMPACT_ATOMS: atom_id res chain seq x y z
N LEU A 1 3.04 -1.41 5.59
CA LEU A 1 2.31 -1.50 4.31
C LEU A 1 2.75 -2.66 3.42
N LEU A 2 3.93 -2.62 2.77
CA LEU A 2 4.36 -3.61 1.75
C LEU A 2 4.20 -5.08 2.16
N ALA A 3 4.67 -5.45 3.35
CA ALA A 3 4.53 -6.83 3.86
C ALA A 3 3.05 -7.24 4.03
N GLY A 4 2.19 -6.30 4.43
CA GLY A 4 0.75 -6.52 4.55
C GLY A 4 0.07 -6.74 3.20
N VAL A 5 0.39 -5.90 2.20
CA VAL A 5 -0.12 -6.05 0.82
C VAL A 5 0.29 -7.39 0.23
N ARG A 6 1.58 -7.79 0.37
CA ARG A 6 2.05 -9.10 -0.08
C ARG A 6 1.33 -10.26 0.60
N THR A 7 1.05 -10.14 1.89
CA THR A 7 0.32 -11.17 2.66
C THR A 7 -1.11 -11.30 2.15
N ALA A 8 -1.83 -10.19 1.95
CA ALA A 8 -3.19 -10.19 1.42
C ALA A 8 -3.26 -10.82 0.01
N LEU A 9 -2.32 -10.48 -0.87
CA LEU A 9 -2.27 -11.07 -2.21
C LEU A 9 -1.90 -12.55 -2.23
N THR A 10 -1.15 -13.03 -1.22
CA THR A 10 -0.83 -14.46 -1.09
C THR A 10 -2.02 -15.26 -0.56
N ASP A 11 -2.94 -14.61 0.15
CA ASP A 11 -4.16 -15.19 0.73
C ASP A 11 -5.32 -15.06 -0.25
N ASP A 12 -5.44 -16.01 -1.18
CA ASP A 12 -6.51 -16.09 -2.20
C ASP A 12 -6.74 -14.79 -3.00
N LEU A 13 -5.66 -14.04 -3.26
CA LEU A 13 -5.75 -12.73 -3.92
C LEU A 13 -6.78 -11.82 -3.23
N ASP A 14 -6.72 -11.70 -1.90
CA ASP A 14 -7.59 -10.83 -1.10
C ASP A 14 -7.28 -9.35 -1.39
N THR A 15 -7.73 -8.92 -2.58
CA THR A 15 -7.60 -7.58 -3.13
C THR A 15 -8.38 -6.54 -2.33
N PRO A 16 -9.58 -6.83 -1.76
CA PRO A 16 -10.22 -5.90 -0.83
C PRO A 16 -9.35 -5.56 0.37
N LYS A 17 -8.71 -6.57 1.00
CA LYS A 17 -7.80 -6.34 2.12
C LYS A 17 -6.52 -5.61 1.71
N ALA A 18 -5.99 -5.92 0.53
CA ALA A 18 -4.83 -5.20 -0.01
C ALA A 18 -5.12 -3.70 -0.19
N LEU A 19 -6.30 -3.36 -0.73
CA LEU A 19 -6.73 -1.98 -0.92
C LEU A 19 -7.00 -1.27 0.41
N ALA A 20 -7.67 -1.93 1.36
CA ALA A 20 -7.92 -1.35 2.68
C ALA A 20 -6.62 -0.97 3.42
N LEU A 21 -5.55 -1.75 3.26
CA LEU A 21 -4.24 -1.42 3.81
C LEU A 21 -3.61 -0.18 3.15
N VAL A 22 -3.82 0.00 1.84
CA VAL A 22 -3.37 1.19 1.12
C VAL A 22 -4.14 2.42 1.60
N ASP A 23 -5.47 2.31 1.71
CA ASP A 23 -6.33 3.39 2.19
C ASP A 23 -5.93 3.83 3.60
N GLU A 24 -5.75 2.89 4.53
CA GLU A 24 -5.30 3.17 5.90
C GLU A 24 -3.94 3.89 5.94
N TRP A 25 -3.00 3.47 5.09
CA TRP A 25 -1.69 4.12 5.02
C TRP A 25 -1.77 5.54 4.45
N VAL A 26 -2.59 5.75 3.41
CA VAL A 26 -2.81 7.07 2.81
C VAL A 26 -3.46 8.02 3.81
N ASP A 27 -4.45 7.56 4.57
CA ASP A 27 -5.10 8.35 5.61
C ASP A 27 -4.11 8.81 6.70
N GLY A 28 -3.22 7.92 7.14
CA GLY A 28 -2.14 8.26 8.08
C GLY A 28 -1.17 9.30 7.49
N ALA A 29 -0.68 9.07 6.27
CA ALA A 29 0.22 10.00 5.59
C ALA A 29 -0.39 11.39 5.39
N LEU A 30 -1.67 11.47 4.98
CA LEU A 30 -2.41 12.73 4.84
C LEU A 30 -2.67 13.42 6.18
N SER A 31 -2.78 12.65 7.27
CA SER A 31 -2.89 13.17 8.63
C SER A 31 -1.55 13.66 9.21
N GLY A 32 -0.46 13.56 8.44
CA GLY A 32 0.89 13.96 8.84
C GLY A 32 1.62 12.90 9.65
N GLU A 33 1.18 11.65 9.61
CA GLU A 33 1.88 10.52 10.22
C GLU A 33 3.00 10.01 9.30
N GLY A 34 4.13 9.64 9.89
CA GLY A 34 5.32 9.16 9.17
C GLY A 34 6.39 10.25 9.01
N ASP A 35 7.65 9.82 9.08
CA ASP A 35 8.85 10.65 8.98
C ASP A 35 9.78 10.21 7.84
N ASP A 36 9.36 9.19 7.08
CA ASP A 36 10.09 8.66 5.94
C ASP A 36 9.67 9.35 4.65
N ALA A 37 10.58 10.15 4.09
CA ALA A 37 10.36 10.90 2.85
C ALA A 37 10.29 10.00 1.60
N ASP A 38 10.84 8.78 1.66
CA ASP A 38 10.87 7.83 0.53
C ASP A 38 9.65 6.89 0.53
N ALA A 39 8.86 6.89 1.62
CA ALA A 39 7.71 6.01 1.78
C ALA A 39 6.61 6.17 0.70
N PRO A 40 6.28 7.40 0.21
CA PRO A 40 5.30 7.57 -0.88
C PRO A 40 5.73 6.90 -2.19
N ASP A 41 7.01 7.01 -2.56
CA ASP A 41 7.54 6.40 -3.79
C ASP A 41 7.53 4.87 -3.69
N LEU A 42 7.86 4.33 -2.51
CA LEU A 42 7.76 2.90 -2.25
C LEU A 42 6.30 2.42 -2.31
N MET A 43 5.36 3.20 -1.80
CA MET A 43 3.93 2.89 -1.88
C MET A 43 3.47 2.84 -3.34
N SER A 44 3.76 3.89 -4.12
CA SER A 44 3.43 3.95 -5.54
C SER A 44 4.00 2.77 -6.33
N SER A 45 5.29 2.49 -6.14
CA SER A 45 5.97 1.35 -6.78
C SER A 45 5.36 0.00 -6.39
N THR A 46 4.88 -0.13 -5.14
CA THR A 46 4.22 -1.35 -4.65
C THR A 46 2.87 -1.55 -5.33
N VAL A 47 2.07 -0.49 -5.46
CA VAL A 47 0.76 -0.52 -6.10
C VAL A 47 0.88 -0.83 -7.60
N ASP A 48 1.83 -0.19 -8.28
CA ASP A 48 2.10 -0.48 -9.69
C ASP A 48 2.56 -1.94 -9.89
N ALA A 49 3.58 -2.38 -9.15
CA ALA A 49 4.16 -3.71 -9.33
C ALA A 49 3.24 -4.86 -8.91
N LEU A 50 2.40 -4.69 -7.89
CA LEU A 50 1.60 -5.78 -7.33
C LEU A 50 0.13 -5.75 -7.75
N LEU A 51 -0.42 -4.57 -8.04
CA LEU A 51 -1.83 -4.39 -8.42
C LEU A 51 -1.99 -3.95 -9.89
N GLY A 52 -0.91 -3.53 -10.56
CA GLY A 52 -0.95 -3.05 -11.94
C GLY A 52 -1.62 -1.68 -12.10
N VAL A 53 -1.66 -0.89 -11.03
CA VAL A 53 -2.25 0.45 -11.02
C VAL A 53 -1.14 1.49 -11.00
N TYR A 54 -1.06 2.29 -12.04
CA TYR A 54 -0.13 3.40 -12.12
C TYR A 54 -0.71 4.64 -11.42
N LEU A 55 0.04 5.20 -10.45
CA LEU A 55 -0.33 6.35 -9.63
C LEU A 55 0.40 7.62 -10.07
#